data_AF-A0AAV6ARU2-F1
#
_entry.id   AF-A0AAV6ARU2-F1
#
_cell.length_a   1.000
_cell.length_b   1.000
_cell.length_c   1.000
_cell.angle_alpha   90.00
_cell.angle_beta   90.00
_cell.angle_gamma   90.00
#
_symmetry.space_group_name_H-M   'P 1'
#
loop_
_entity.id
_entity.type
_entity.pdbx_description
1 polymer ?
#
loop_
_entity_poly.entity_id
_entity_poly.type
_entity_poly.pdbx_seq_one_letter_code
_entity_poly.pdbx_strand_id
1 'polypeptide(L)'
;MRIGSVVFSGKSGEEYRFEVWPMETRFKPLAAVYFVTKRGAPAGTFSRSAHEHLYLGHTPDISAPLGTDAQLAWFNASGANCVCVYAAESEERRAAIKKDLEDAPVHYRGSDL
;
A
#
# COMPACT_ATOMS: atom_id res chain seq x y z
N MET A 1 13.60 6.46 -3.47
CA MET A 1 14.34 5.27 -2.98
C MET A 1 13.36 4.44 -2.16
N ARG A 2 13.39 3.11 -2.26
CA ARG A 2 12.56 2.23 -1.43
C ARG A 2 12.91 2.47 0.03
N ILE A 3 11.90 2.63 0.89
CA ILE A 3 12.09 2.96 2.31
C ILE A 3 11.83 1.77 3.25
N GLY A 4 11.35 0.64 2.73
CA GLY A 4 11.17 -0.59 3.51
C GLY A 4 10.29 -1.61 2.79
N SER A 5 9.78 -2.57 3.57
CA SER A 5 8.75 -3.52 3.13
C SER A 5 7.76 -3.78 4.26
N VAL A 6 6.54 -4.12 3.91
CA VAL A 6 5.48 -4.49 4.86
C VAL A 6 4.76 -5.73 4.35
N VAL A 7 4.38 -6.63 5.25
CA VAL A 7 3.63 -7.85 4.91
C VAL A 7 2.17 -7.63 5.29
N PHE A 8 1.28 -7.89 4.33
CA PHE A 8 -0.16 -7.93 4.55
C PHE A 8 -0.65 -9.36 4.34
N SER A 9 -1.41 -9.88 5.30
CA SER A 9 -2.05 -11.19 5.19
C SER A 9 -3.44 -11.02 4.62
N GLY A 10 -3.74 -11.74 3.54
CA GLY A 10 -5.10 -11.82 3.01
C GLY A 10 -5.99 -12.76 3.85
N LYS A 11 -7.30 -12.75 3.57
CA LYS A 11 -8.26 -13.64 4.24
C LYS A 11 -7.92 -15.12 4.02
N SER A 12 -7.35 -15.46 2.87
CA SER A 12 -6.88 -16.80 2.53
C SER A 12 -5.76 -17.31 3.45
N GLY A 13 -5.08 -16.41 4.19
CA GLY A 13 -3.85 -16.68 4.92
C GLY A 13 -2.58 -16.52 4.07
N GLU A 14 -2.71 -16.19 2.77
CA GLU A 14 -1.57 -15.83 1.93
C GLU A 14 -0.93 -14.51 2.43
N GLU A 15 0.39 -14.47 2.48
CA GLU A 15 1.16 -13.30 2.89
C GLU A 15 1.72 -12.58 1.67
N TYR A 16 1.41 -11.29 1.56
CA TYR A 16 1.84 -10.43 0.46
C TYR A 16 2.86 -9.42 0.98
N ARG A 17 4.11 -9.52 0.55
CA ARG A 17 5.19 -8.58 0.92
C ARG A 17 5.21 -7.41 -0.06
N PHE A 18 4.73 -6.26 0.39
CA PHE A 18 4.74 -5.01 -0.37
C PHE A 18 6.03 -4.24 -0.12
N GLU A 19 6.56 -3.61 -1.16
CA GLU A 19 7.65 -2.65 -1.03
C GLU A 19 7.09 -1.27 -0.68
N VAL A 20 7.67 -0.60 0.31
CA VAL A 20 7.23 0.72 0.76
C VAL A 20 8.06 1.80 0.09
N TRP A 21 7.38 2.78 -0.49
CA TRP A 21 7.97 3.92 -1.19
C TRP A 21 7.36 5.24 -0.69
N PRO A 22 8.12 6.35 -0.72
CA PRO A 22 7.54 7.68 -0.52
C PRO A 22 6.43 7.97 -1.55
N MET A 23 5.38 8.69 -1.14
CA MET A 23 4.22 9.00 -2.00
C MET A 23 4.60 9.72 -3.31
N GLU A 24 5.65 10.54 -3.27
CA GLU A 24 6.19 11.30 -4.42
C GLU A 24 7.07 10.47 -5.38
N THR A 25 7.21 9.18 -5.14
CA THR A 25 8.04 8.30 -5.98
C THR A 25 7.50 8.25 -7.40
N ARG A 26 8.38 8.51 -8.37
CA ARG A 26 8.10 8.27 -9.80
C ARG A 26 8.47 6.83 -10.15
N PHE A 27 7.47 6.00 -10.37
CA PHE A 27 7.67 4.61 -10.75
C PHE A 27 7.96 4.46 -12.25
N LYS A 28 8.57 3.33 -12.60
CA LYS A 28 8.54 2.83 -13.98
C LYS A 28 7.19 2.14 -14.23
N PRO A 29 6.74 2.03 -15.49
CA PRO A 29 5.53 1.30 -15.81
C PRO A 29 5.58 -0.13 -15.28
N LEU A 30 4.63 -0.47 -14.41
CA LEU A 30 4.54 -1.76 -13.74
C LEU A 30 3.12 -1.98 -13.26
N ALA A 31 2.57 -3.15 -13.56
CA ALA A 31 1.28 -3.54 -13.05
C ALA A 31 1.36 -4.00 -11.59
N ALA A 32 0.49 -3.48 -10.73
CA ALA A 32 0.62 -3.66 -9.30
C ALA A 32 -0.71 -3.57 -8.54
N VAL A 33 -0.73 -4.20 -7.37
CA VAL A 33 -1.62 -3.88 -6.26
C VAL A 33 -0.89 -2.88 -5.35
N TYR A 34 -1.60 -1.90 -4.80
CA TYR A 34 -0.98 -0.89 -3.96
C TYR A 34 -1.86 -0.47 -2.79
N PHE A 35 -1.21 -0.09 -1.69
CA PHE A 35 -1.82 0.67 -0.62
C PHE A 35 -1.31 2.11 -0.63
N VAL A 36 -2.20 3.07 -0.48
CA VAL A 36 -1.83 4.43 -0.05
C VAL A 36 -1.95 4.45 1.48
N THR A 37 -0.88 4.87 2.15
CA THR A 37 -0.79 4.85 3.60
C THR A 37 -0.25 6.15 4.15
N LYS A 38 -0.59 6.40 5.42
CA LYS A 38 0.04 7.43 6.24
C LYS A 38 0.92 6.76 7.27
N ARG A 39 2.22 7.04 7.21
CA ARG A 39 3.21 6.61 8.18
C ARG A 39 3.42 7.74 9.18
N GLY A 40 3.03 7.53 10.43
CA GLY A 40 3.33 8.43 11.55
C GLY A 40 4.39 7.85 12.47
N ALA A 41 5.21 8.71 13.09
CA ALA A 41 5.89 8.34 14.33
C ALA A 41 4.87 8.55 15.47
N PRO A 42 4.47 7.51 16.22
CA PRO A 42 3.64 7.75 17.39
C PRO A 42 4.44 8.63 18.36
N ALA A 43 3.87 9.78 18.74
CA ALA A 43 4.48 10.64 19.73
C ALA A 43 4.62 9.86 21.06
N GLY A 44 5.85 9.74 21.57
CA GLY A 44 6.10 9.34 22.95
C GLY A 44 6.06 7.84 23.29
N THR A 45 5.98 6.92 22.33
CA THR A 45 6.17 5.49 22.62
C THR A 45 7.13 4.86 21.61
N PHE A 46 8.01 3.97 22.09
CA PHE A 46 8.89 3.10 21.29
C PHE A 46 8.09 2.07 20.44
N SER A 47 6.89 2.44 20.01
CA SER A 47 5.99 1.61 19.21
C SER A 47 6.25 1.91 17.74
N ARG A 48 6.46 0.84 16.98
CA ARG A 48 6.84 0.81 15.56
C ARG A 48 5.98 1.76 14.74
N SER A 49 6.57 2.44 13.75
CA SER A 49 5.83 3.31 12.81
C SER A 49 4.61 2.57 12.26
N ALA A 50 3.41 2.95 12.70
CA ALA A 50 2.19 2.34 12.22
C ALA A 50 1.85 2.94 10.85
N HIS A 51 1.64 2.07 9.87
CA HIS A 51 1.03 2.46 8.61
C HIS A 51 -0.49 2.47 8.78
N GLU A 52 -1.10 3.64 8.73
CA GLU A 52 -2.55 3.78 8.60
C GLU A 52 -2.93 3.55 7.13
N HIS A 53 -3.79 2.57 6.86
CA HIS A 53 -4.24 2.26 5.51
C HIS A 53 -5.35 3.22 5.10
N LEU A 54 -5.08 4.04 4.09
CA LEU A 54 -6.05 5.00 3.58
C LEU A 54 -6.80 4.45 2.38
N TYR A 55 -6.12 3.67 1.54
CA TYR A 55 -6.71 3.14 0.31
C TYR A 55 -5.99 1.90 -0.17
N LEU A 56 -6.74 0.98 -0.77
CA LEU A 56 -6.26 -0.22 -1.46
C LEU A 56 -6.80 -0.23 -2.88
N GLY A 57 -5.89 -0.32 -3.86
CA GLY A 57 -6.23 -0.39 -5.28
C GLY A 57 -5.34 -1.34 -6.05
N HIS A 58 -5.65 -1.51 -7.33
CA HIS A 58 -4.75 -2.11 -8.31
C HIS A 58 -4.75 -1.30 -9.61
N THR A 59 -3.68 -1.44 -10.38
CA THR A 59 -3.49 -0.72 -11.65
C THR A 59 -2.64 -1.57 -12.62
N PRO A 60 -2.89 -1.48 -13.94
CA PRO A 60 -1.98 -2.01 -14.95
C PRO A 60 -0.68 -1.20 -15.06
N ASP A 61 -0.65 0.03 -14.54
CA ASP A 61 0.51 0.92 -14.58
C ASP A 61 0.57 1.82 -13.33
N ILE A 62 1.53 1.54 -12.43
CA ILE A 62 1.77 2.31 -11.20
C ILE A 62 2.54 3.61 -11.43
N SER A 63 3.05 3.85 -12.64
CA SER A 63 3.65 5.14 -13.02
C SER A 63 2.59 6.19 -13.41
N ALA A 64 1.37 5.75 -13.70
CA ALA A 64 0.21 6.61 -13.91
C ALA A 64 -0.34 7.16 -12.57
N PRO A 65 -1.15 8.23 -12.59
CA PRO A 65 -1.79 8.74 -11.38
C PRO A 65 -2.59 7.64 -10.64
N LEU A 66 -2.42 7.55 -9.32
CA LEU A 66 -3.05 6.53 -8.46
C LEU A 66 -4.57 6.71 -8.27
N GLY A 67 -5.16 7.73 -8.88
CA GLY A 67 -6.58 8.02 -8.76
C GLY A 67 -6.97 9.26 -9.54
N THR A 68 -8.23 9.64 -9.44
CA THR A 68 -8.75 10.91 -9.97
C THR A 68 -8.18 12.10 -9.20
N ASP A 69 -8.26 13.30 -9.76
CA ASP A 69 -7.83 14.52 -9.07
C ASP A 69 -8.49 14.69 -7.69
N ALA A 70 -9.78 14.35 -7.57
CA ALA A 70 -10.49 14.39 -6.30
C ALA A 70 -9.91 13.38 -5.28
N GLN A 71 -9.51 12.20 -5.73
CA GLN A 71 -8.96 11.15 -4.90
C GLN A 71 -7.52 11.46 -4.46
N LEU A 72 -6.72 12.05 -5.36
CA LEU A 72 -5.39 12.56 -5.05
C LEU A 72 -5.46 13.72 -4.04
N ALA A 73 -6.42 14.63 -4.21
CA ALA A 73 -6.68 15.70 -3.24
C ALA A 73 -7.06 15.13 -1.86
N TRP A 74 -7.87 14.07 -1.82
CA TRP A 74 -8.21 13.37 -0.58
C TRP A 74 -6.99 12.69 0.05
N PHE A 75 -6.13 12.00 -0.71
CA PHE A 75 -4.88 11.42 -0.18
C PHE A 75 -4.01 12.48 0.49
N ASN A 76 -3.86 13.64 -0.16
CA ASN A 76 -3.09 14.75 0.40
C ASN A 76 -3.74 15.29 1.69
N ALA A 77 -5.06 15.53 1.68
CA ALA A 77 -5.80 16.02 2.85
C ALA A 77 -5.76 15.05 4.05
N SER A 78 -5.74 13.73 3.77
CA SER A 78 -5.59 12.67 4.78
C SER A 78 -4.16 12.52 5.30
N GLY A 79 -3.19 13.20 4.69
CA GLY A 79 -1.77 13.14 5.07
C GLY A 79 -1.06 11.87 4.60
N ALA A 80 -1.50 11.28 3.49
CA ALA A 80 -0.80 10.17 2.86
C ALA A 80 0.65 10.54 2.55
N ASN A 81 1.59 9.68 2.91
CA ASN A 81 3.02 9.92 2.67
C ASN A 81 3.77 8.68 2.15
N CYS A 82 3.11 7.53 2.09
CA CYS A 82 3.70 6.29 1.60
C CYS A 82 2.76 5.59 0.62
N VAL A 83 3.36 4.95 -0.38
CA VAL A 83 2.69 3.97 -1.23
C VAL A 83 3.41 2.63 -1.08
N CYS A 84 2.65 1.60 -0.72
CA CYS A 84 3.14 0.23 -0.63
C CYS A 84 2.76 -0.47 -1.93
N VAL A 85 3.70 -1.12 -2.62
CA VAL A 85 3.50 -1.69 -3.96
C VAL A 85 3.82 -3.19 -3.97
N TYR A 86 2.92 -3.98 -4.55
CA TYR A 86 3.12 -5.40 -4.85
C TYR A 86 2.93 -5.63 -6.36
N ALA A 87 3.99 -6.06 -7.03
CA ALA A 87 3.96 -6.32 -8.47
C ALA A 87 3.12 -7.57 -8.79
N ALA A 88 2.19 -7.44 -9.74
CA ALA A 88 1.40 -8.56 -10.23
C ALA A 88 0.97 -8.30 -11.68
N GLU A 89 1.36 -9.21 -12.59
CA GLU A 89 1.32 -8.97 -14.03
C GLU A 89 -0.08 -9.04 -14.65
N SER A 90 -0.92 -9.99 -14.22
CA SER A 90 -2.27 -10.15 -14.78
C SER A 90 -3.33 -9.40 -13.98
N GLU A 91 -4.37 -8.93 -14.69
CA GLU A 91 -5.50 -8.23 -14.08
C GLU A 91 -6.27 -9.14 -13.13
N GLU A 92 -6.45 -10.40 -13.51
CA GLU A 92 -7.13 -11.40 -12.69
C GLU A 92 -6.39 -11.62 -11.37
N ARG A 93 -5.04 -11.68 -11.41
CA ARG A 93 -4.25 -11.86 -10.19
C ARG A 93 -4.30 -10.62 -9.31
N ARG A 94 -4.20 -9.41 -9.89
CA ARG A 94 -4.34 -8.16 -9.13
C ARG A 94 -5.69 -8.05 -8.44
N ALA A 95 -6.77 -8.35 -9.16
CA ALA A 95 -8.13 -8.32 -8.61
C ALA A 95 -8.31 -9.36 -7.49
N ALA A 96 -7.77 -10.57 -7.66
CA ALA A 96 -7.83 -11.62 -6.64
C ALA A 96 -7.06 -11.23 -5.37
N ILE A 97 -5.85 -10.69 -5.49
CA ILE A 97 -5.06 -10.22 -4.35
C ILE A 97 -5.77 -9.07 -3.64
N LYS A 98 -6.26 -8.07 -4.39
CA LYS A 98 -7.00 -6.94 -3.81
C LYS A 98 -8.21 -7.45 -3.00
N LYS A 99 -9.00 -8.34 -3.59
CA LYS A 99 -10.17 -8.91 -2.91
C LYS A 99 -9.79 -9.68 -1.65
N ASP A 100 -8.74 -10.49 -1.71
CA ASP A 100 -8.28 -11.27 -0.55
C ASP A 100 -7.80 -10.37 0.60
N LEU A 101 -7.15 -9.25 0.27
CA LEU A 101 -6.73 -8.23 1.23
C LEU A 101 -7.90 -7.40 1.78
N GLU A 102 -8.91 -7.08 0.97
CA GLU A 102 -10.13 -6.37 1.41
C GLU A 102 -10.98 -7.22 2.34
N ASP A 103 -11.07 -8.53 2.07
CA ASP A 103 -11.84 -9.46 2.88
C ASP A 103 -11.12 -9.88 4.18
N ALA A 104 -9.83 -9.52 4.32
CA ALA A 104 -9.03 -9.89 5.48
C ALA A 104 -9.52 -9.17 6.75
N PRO A 105 -9.74 -9.89 7.87
CA PRO A 105 -9.98 -9.23 9.16
C PRO A 105 -8.75 -8.39 9.51
N VAL A 106 -8.97 -7.16 9.96
CA VAL A 106 -7.92 -6.16 10.21
C VAL A 106 -6.95 -6.67 11.30
N HIS A 107 -5.93 -7.43 10.90
CA HIS A 107 -4.91 -7.99 11.79
C HIS A 107 -3.53 -7.50 11.34
N TYR A 108 -3.01 -6.49 12.04
CA TYR A 108 -1.70 -5.92 11.79
C TYR A 108 -0.58 -6.79 12.37
N ARG A 109 0.32 -7.28 11.51
CA ARG A 109 1.67 -7.73 11.90
C ARG A 109 2.70 -6.95 11.09
N GLY A 110 3.11 -5.79 11.59
CA GLY A 110 4.26 -5.08 11.05
C GLY A 110 5.54 -5.91 11.23
N SER A 111 6.15 -6.35 10.12
CA SER A 111 7.47 -6.96 10.11
C SER A 111 8.52 -5.90 9.78
N ASP A 112 9.36 -5.60 10.76
CA ASP A 112 10.50 -4.70 10.67
C ASP A 112 11.57 -5.23 9.68
N LEU A 113 12.07 -4.37 8.80
CA LEU A 113 13.45 -4.38 8.28
C LEU A 113 13.97 -2.94 8.29
#